data_AF-A0A3C0ZRA2-F1
#
_entry.id   AF-A0A3C0ZRA2-F1
#
_cell.length_a   1.000
_cell.length_b   1.000
_cell.length_c   1.000
_cell.angle_alpha   90.00
_cell.angle_beta   90.00
_cell.angle_gamma   90.00
#
_symmetry.space_group_name_H-M   'P 1'
#
loop_
_entity.id
_entity.type
_entity.pdbx_description
1 polymer ?
#
loop_
_entity_poly.entity_id
_entity_poly.type
_entity_poly.pdbx_seq_one_letter_code
_entity_poly.pdbx_strand_id
1 'polypeptide(L)'
;MRVSIVDDRLEDRTALQRELDSALREKGYSVETIDLYSSGEEFLSGFKKGKYDLIFFDIYMDGINGIEAAAEVRKEDKSVRLIFVTTSNDFAAESYSLRADYYLLKPFVHEDILKALSIINLEDYERQRVIVLPDKSTCLLHDIIYSEYYNHRIVLYLKSNRKKKIRTSQADIERILCKNDGFVTCTKGIIVNLEYVQRFEDGTIFLADGLQVPVSRRRTAEIRKAHADYLFRQVRL
;
A
#
# COMPACT_ATOMS: atom_id res chain seq x y z
N MET A 1 -2.55 -0.64 -2.01
CA MET A 1 -2.34 0.75 -2.43
C MET A 1 -3.35 1.13 -3.51
N ARG A 2 -4.03 2.26 -3.37
CA ARG A 2 -4.94 2.83 -4.38
C ARG A 2 -4.26 4.02 -5.02
N VAL A 3 -4.10 4.00 -6.33
CA VAL A 3 -3.40 5.03 -7.09
C VAL A 3 -4.36 5.70 -8.06
N SER A 4 -4.12 6.97 -8.36
CA SER A 4 -4.77 7.63 -9.50
C SER A 4 -3.73 8.27 -10.44
N ILE A 5 -4.05 8.29 -11.72
CA ILE A 5 -3.31 8.98 -12.76
C ILE A 5 -4.26 9.95 -13.46
N VAL A 6 -3.92 11.23 -13.47
CA VAL A 6 -4.71 12.31 -14.05
C VAL A 6 -3.87 13.01 -15.10
N ASP A 7 -4.27 12.92 -16.36
CA ASP A 7 -3.54 13.44 -17.52
C ASP A 7 -4.55 13.47 -18.67
N ASP A 8 -4.58 14.49 -19.52
CA ASP A 8 -5.58 14.60 -20.59
C ASP A 8 -5.25 13.73 -21.81
N ARG A 9 -3.99 13.34 -21.98
CA ARG A 9 -3.51 12.50 -23.08
C ARG A 9 -3.61 11.02 -22.74
N LEU A 10 -4.44 10.30 -23.51
CA LEU A 10 -4.64 8.85 -23.33
C LEU A 10 -3.34 8.05 -23.44
N GLU A 11 -2.44 8.44 -24.35
CA GLU A 11 -1.15 7.80 -24.57
C GLU A 11 -0.26 7.91 -23.32
N ASP A 12 -0.17 9.10 -22.73
CA ASP A 12 0.64 9.35 -21.54
C ASP A 12 0.06 8.63 -20.31
N ARG A 13 -1.28 8.65 -20.12
CA ARG A 13 -1.97 7.86 -19.09
C ARG A 13 -1.64 6.38 -19.18
N THR A 14 -1.74 5.83 -20.39
CA THR A 14 -1.54 4.39 -20.64
C THR A 14 -0.07 4.01 -20.47
N ALA A 15 0.85 4.85 -20.94
CA ALA A 15 2.29 4.64 -20.76
C ALA A 15 2.65 4.65 -19.26
N LEU A 16 2.19 5.66 -18.50
CA LEU A 16 2.44 5.76 -17.08
C LEU A 16 1.83 4.58 -16.32
N GLN A 17 0.58 4.21 -16.61
CA GLN A 17 -0.06 3.06 -15.98
C GLN A 17 0.76 1.79 -16.18
N ARG A 18 1.20 1.51 -17.42
CA ARG A 18 1.99 0.32 -17.74
C ARG A 18 3.32 0.27 -16.97
N GLU A 19 4.08 1.37 -17.01
CA GLU A 19 5.39 1.43 -16.34
C GLU A 19 5.22 1.35 -14.81
N LEU A 20 4.22 2.04 -14.27
CA LEU A 20 3.89 2.02 -12.86
C LEU A 20 3.47 0.62 -12.39
N ASP A 21 2.59 -0.06 -13.12
CA ASP A 21 2.17 -1.42 -12.79
C ASP A 21 3.38 -2.38 -12.75
N SER A 22 4.28 -2.26 -13.73
CA SER A 22 5.51 -3.05 -13.77
C SER A 22 6.41 -2.74 -12.56
N ALA A 23 6.62 -1.45 -12.26
CA ALA A 23 7.52 -1.01 -11.20
C ALA A 23 6.98 -1.39 -9.80
N LEU A 24 5.67 -1.27 -9.59
CA LEU A 24 5.03 -1.65 -8.33
C LEU A 24 5.08 -3.17 -8.11
N ARG A 25 4.89 -3.96 -9.17
CA ARG A 25 5.05 -5.43 -9.11
C ARG A 25 6.49 -5.81 -8.82
N GLU A 26 7.46 -5.15 -9.47
CA GLU A 26 8.89 -5.40 -9.25
C GLU A 26 9.29 -5.15 -7.80
N LYS A 27 8.83 -4.02 -7.23
CA LYS A 27 9.03 -3.66 -5.82
C LYS A 27 8.13 -4.42 -4.84
N GLY A 28 7.23 -5.27 -5.33
CA GLY A 28 6.38 -6.12 -4.48
C GLY A 28 5.25 -5.40 -3.76
N TYR A 29 4.86 -4.19 -4.18
CA TYR A 29 3.74 -3.46 -3.59
C TYR A 29 2.40 -4.07 -4.00
N SER A 30 1.50 -4.28 -3.03
CA SER A 30 0.12 -4.71 -3.32
C SER A 30 -0.71 -3.52 -3.81
N VAL A 31 -1.15 -3.56 -5.07
CA VAL A 31 -2.01 -2.54 -5.68
C VAL A 31 -3.47 -3.01 -5.65
N GLU A 32 -4.34 -2.17 -5.10
CA GLU A 32 -5.79 -2.42 -5.03
C GLU A 32 -6.48 -1.87 -6.30
N THR A 33 -6.11 -0.66 -6.74
CA THR A 33 -6.60 -0.06 -7.99
C THR A 33 -5.62 0.98 -8.53
N ILE A 34 -5.63 1.18 -9.84
CA ILE A 34 -5.06 2.33 -10.54
C ILE A 34 -6.18 2.95 -11.36
N ASP A 35 -6.73 4.05 -10.85
CA ASP A 35 -7.83 4.77 -11.51
C ASP A 35 -7.26 5.83 -12.46
N LEU A 36 -7.81 5.91 -13.67
CA LEU A 36 -7.37 6.86 -14.70
C LEU A 36 -8.41 7.96 -14.87
N TYR A 37 -7.95 9.21 -14.96
CA TYR A 37 -8.78 10.39 -15.14
C TYR A 37 -8.26 11.24 -16.29
N SER A 38 -9.18 11.74 -17.11
CA SER A 38 -8.87 12.51 -18.31
C SER A 38 -8.85 14.03 -18.12
N SER A 39 -9.24 14.52 -16.94
CA SER A 39 -9.10 15.93 -16.58
C SER A 39 -9.07 16.14 -15.06
N GLY A 40 -8.63 17.33 -14.64
CA GLY A 40 -8.66 17.75 -13.23
C GLY A 40 -10.07 17.77 -12.65
N GLU A 41 -11.06 18.24 -13.41
CA GLU A 41 -12.48 18.28 -13.00
C GLU A 41 -13.03 16.88 -12.76
N GLU A 42 -12.76 15.94 -13.68
CA GLU A 42 -13.21 14.55 -13.56
C GLU A 42 -12.66 13.94 -12.26
N PHE A 43 -11.36 14.11 -12.01
CA PHE A 43 -10.70 13.65 -10.79
C PHE A 43 -11.31 14.28 -9.54
N LEU A 44 -11.43 15.61 -9.50
CA LEU A 44 -11.89 16.35 -8.32
C LEU A 44 -13.36 16.09 -7.98
N SER A 45 -14.21 15.83 -8.97
CA SER A 45 -15.64 15.56 -8.76
C SER A 45 -15.92 14.39 -7.80
N GLY A 46 -15.00 13.43 -7.75
CA GLY A 46 -15.09 12.24 -6.91
C GLY A 46 -13.96 12.12 -5.90
N PHE A 47 -13.09 13.12 -5.74
CA PHE A 47 -12.01 13.08 -4.77
C PHE A 47 -12.55 13.27 -3.34
N LYS A 48 -11.87 12.63 -2.39
CA LYS A 48 -12.08 12.84 -0.95
C LYS A 48 -10.84 12.38 -0.19
N LYS A 49 -10.63 12.95 0.98
CA LYS A 49 -9.55 12.51 1.90
C LYS A 49 -9.51 10.99 2.08
N GLY A 50 -8.31 10.42 1.94
CA GLY A 50 -8.06 8.99 2.09
C GLY A 50 -8.62 8.10 0.96
N LYS A 51 -9.04 8.68 -0.17
CA LYS A 51 -9.45 7.92 -1.36
C LYS A 51 -8.27 7.24 -2.05
N TYR A 52 -7.17 7.97 -2.20
CA TYR A 52 -5.94 7.49 -2.81
C TYR A 52 -4.78 7.58 -1.83
N ASP A 53 -3.82 6.70 -2.05
CA ASP A 53 -2.57 6.65 -1.29
C ASP A 53 -1.47 7.42 -2.06
N LEU A 54 -1.54 7.40 -3.40
CA LEU A 54 -0.65 8.10 -4.33
C LEU A 54 -1.45 8.66 -5.53
N ILE A 55 -1.14 9.88 -5.95
CA ILE A 55 -1.75 10.52 -7.12
C ILE A 55 -0.65 11.02 -8.05
N PHE A 56 -0.79 10.74 -9.33
CA PHE A 56 0.01 11.31 -10.40
C PHE A 56 -0.82 12.36 -11.15
N PHE A 57 -0.29 13.57 -11.29
CA PHE A 57 -0.92 14.65 -12.06
C PHE A 57 -0.01 15.06 -13.22
N ASP A 58 -0.54 15.08 -14.44
CA ASP A 58 -0.01 16.01 -15.43
C ASP A 58 -0.31 17.43 -15.00
N ILE A 59 0.67 18.31 -15.20
CA ILE A 59 0.52 19.73 -14.98
C ILE A 59 -0.24 20.36 -16.13
N TYR A 60 0.08 20.00 -17.37
CA TYR A 60 -0.55 20.61 -18.53
C TYR A 60 -1.79 19.81 -18.90
N MET A 61 -2.96 20.33 -18.52
CA MET A 61 -4.25 19.81 -18.91
C MET A 61 -5.17 20.98 -19.27
N ASP A 62 -6.08 20.76 -20.20
CA ASP A 62 -7.15 21.72 -20.47
C ASP A 62 -8.10 21.86 -19.26
N GLY A 63 -8.53 23.09 -18.97
CA GLY A 63 -9.39 23.38 -17.82
C GLY A 63 -8.59 23.51 -16.53
N ILE A 64 -8.96 22.74 -15.50
CA ILE A 64 -8.21 22.66 -14.25
C ILE A 64 -6.90 21.92 -14.50
N ASN A 65 -5.79 22.65 -14.39
CA ASN A 65 -4.46 22.10 -14.58
C ASN A 65 -3.99 21.30 -13.35
N GLY A 66 -2.89 20.57 -13.46
CA GLY A 66 -2.41 19.71 -12.37
C GLY A 66 -2.04 20.44 -11.08
N ILE A 67 -1.50 21.66 -11.19
CA ILE A 67 -1.14 22.50 -10.02
C ILE A 67 -2.41 22.92 -9.28
N GLU A 68 -3.43 23.36 -10.00
CA GLU A 68 -4.73 23.72 -9.43
C GLU A 68 -5.42 22.52 -8.80
N ALA A 69 -5.45 21.37 -9.49
CA ALA A 69 -6.02 20.13 -8.96
C ALA A 69 -5.30 19.68 -7.67
N ALA A 70 -3.97 19.71 -7.65
CA ALA A 70 -3.17 19.40 -6.47
C ALA A 70 -3.40 20.40 -5.32
N ALA A 71 -3.61 21.69 -5.62
CA ALA A 71 -3.96 22.68 -4.61
C ALA A 71 -5.31 22.38 -3.94
N GLU A 72 -6.33 21.99 -4.70
CA GLU A 72 -7.61 21.55 -4.15
C GLU A 72 -7.45 20.28 -3.30
N VAL A 73 -6.70 19.27 -3.79
CA VAL A 73 -6.38 18.07 -3.03
C VAL A 73 -5.74 18.42 -1.68
N ARG A 74 -4.79 19.36 -1.64
CA ARG A 74 -4.08 19.75 -0.41
C ARG A 74 -4.96 20.48 0.61
N LYS A 75 -6.10 21.05 0.21
CA LYS A 75 -7.09 21.60 1.14
C LYS A 75 -7.79 20.48 1.92
N GLU A 76 -8.01 19.32 1.31
CA GLU A 76 -8.71 18.19 1.92
C GLU A 76 -7.78 17.13 2.53
N ASP A 77 -6.71 16.77 1.83
CA ASP A 77 -5.77 15.72 2.19
C ASP A 77 -4.31 16.18 2.06
N LYS A 78 -3.75 16.56 3.21
CA LYS A 78 -2.34 16.97 3.32
C LYS A 78 -1.38 15.78 3.37
N SER A 79 -1.89 14.55 3.47
CA SER A 79 -1.11 13.34 3.69
C SER A 79 -0.99 12.44 2.46
N VAL A 80 -1.87 12.59 1.46
CA VAL A 80 -1.77 11.82 0.21
C VAL A 80 -0.47 12.16 -0.52
N ARG A 81 0.19 11.12 -1.06
CA ARG A 81 1.42 11.31 -1.84
C ARG A 81 1.08 11.88 -3.21
N LEU A 82 1.84 12.88 -3.66
CA LEU A 82 1.64 13.54 -4.96
C LEU A 82 2.92 13.49 -5.78
N ILE A 83 2.81 13.07 -7.03
CA ILE A 83 3.87 13.15 -8.03
C ILE A 83 3.34 13.92 -9.23
N PHE A 84 4.06 14.95 -9.67
CA PHE A 84 3.78 15.58 -10.95
C PHE A 84 4.48 14.85 -12.09
N VAL A 85 3.80 14.69 -13.22
CA VAL A 85 4.31 14.02 -14.42
C VAL A 85 4.11 14.91 -15.63
N THR A 86 5.15 15.59 -16.11
CA THR A 86 4.96 16.68 -17.07
C THR A 86 6.12 16.81 -18.05
N THR A 87 5.95 17.56 -19.13
CA THR A 87 6.96 17.79 -20.18
C THR A 87 7.91 18.95 -19.87
N SER A 88 7.66 19.75 -18.83
CA SER A 88 8.47 20.93 -18.48
C SER A 88 8.77 21.05 -16.98
N ASN A 89 9.86 21.75 -16.65
CA ASN A 89 10.24 22.07 -15.27
C ASN A 89 9.73 23.44 -14.79
N ASP A 90 8.92 24.13 -15.59
CA ASP A 90 8.49 25.51 -15.30
C ASP A 90 7.75 25.66 -13.97
N PHE A 91 7.12 24.58 -13.48
CA PHE A 91 6.31 24.57 -12.26
C PHE A 91 6.99 23.87 -11.07
N ALA A 92 8.31 23.66 -11.14
CA ALA A 92 9.04 23.00 -10.07
C ALA A 92 8.94 23.77 -8.73
N ALA A 93 8.90 25.11 -8.75
CA ALA A 93 8.80 25.92 -7.54
C ALA A 93 7.40 25.82 -6.88
N GLU A 94 6.35 25.82 -7.69
CA GLU A 94 4.95 25.63 -7.28
C GLU A 94 4.74 24.25 -6.68
N SER A 95 5.35 23.22 -7.28
CA SER A 95 5.31 21.84 -6.77
C SER A 95 5.84 21.72 -5.34
N TYR A 96 6.87 22.51 -5.01
CA TYR A 96 7.44 22.56 -3.66
C TYR A 96 6.45 23.15 -2.65
N SER A 97 5.77 24.22 -3.03
CA SER A 97 4.74 24.87 -2.18
C SER A 97 3.57 23.93 -1.88
N LEU A 98 3.23 23.06 -2.84
CA LEU A 98 2.20 22.03 -2.70
C LEU A 98 2.70 20.74 -2.03
N ARG A 99 3.97 20.68 -1.62
CA ARG A 99 4.61 19.50 -1.03
C ARG A 99 4.36 18.27 -1.90
N ALA A 100 4.60 18.39 -3.20
CA ALA A 100 4.73 17.22 -4.05
C ALA A 100 5.95 16.41 -3.58
N ASP A 101 5.80 15.09 -3.56
CA ASP A 101 6.84 14.18 -3.12
C ASP A 101 7.89 13.96 -4.21
N TYR A 102 7.49 14.07 -5.48
CA TYR A 102 8.41 13.96 -6.60
C TYR A 102 7.91 14.69 -7.86
N TYR A 103 8.83 14.90 -8.78
CA TYR A 103 8.59 15.51 -10.09
C TYR A 103 9.20 14.61 -11.15
N LEU A 104 8.38 14.11 -12.06
CA LEU A 104 8.75 13.18 -13.12
C LEU A 104 8.61 13.88 -14.48
N LEU A 105 9.73 13.97 -15.21
CA LEU A 105 9.75 14.62 -16.52
C LEU A 105 9.43 13.60 -17.63
N LYS A 106 8.56 13.99 -18.57
CA LYS A 106 8.26 13.26 -19.80
C LYS A 106 9.30 13.62 -20.89
N PRO A 107 9.71 12.66 -21.74
CA PRO A 107 9.42 11.23 -21.63
C PRO A 107 10.21 10.59 -20.47
N PHE A 108 9.59 9.63 -19.78
CA PHE A 108 10.20 8.87 -18.70
C PHE A 108 10.43 7.41 -19.13
N VAL A 109 11.41 6.77 -18.51
CA VAL A 109 11.65 5.33 -18.65
C VAL A 109 11.30 4.60 -17.35
N HIS A 110 11.30 3.27 -17.41
CA HIS A 110 11.00 2.41 -16.27
C HIS A 110 11.79 2.76 -14.99
N GLU A 111 13.08 3.06 -15.17
CA GLU A 111 14.01 3.42 -14.09
C GLU A 111 13.62 4.74 -13.38
N ASP A 112 13.04 5.70 -14.11
CA ASP A 112 12.57 6.95 -13.52
C ASP A 112 11.39 6.72 -12.57
N ILE A 113 10.49 5.79 -12.92
CA ILE A 113 9.38 5.39 -12.06
C ILE A 113 9.90 4.69 -10.80
N LEU A 114 10.81 3.73 -10.95
CA LEU A 114 11.43 3.05 -9.80
C LEU A 114 12.12 4.04 -8.85
N LYS A 115 12.81 5.04 -9.41
CA LYS A 115 13.43 6.11 -8.63
C LYS A 115 12.40 6.97 -7.92
N ALA A 116 11.33 7.39 -8.60
CA ALA A 116 10.25 8.16 -8.00
C ALA A 116 9.62 7.42 -6.81
N LEU A 117 9.27 6.13 -7.00
CA LEU A 117 8.70 5.27 -5.96
C LEU A 117 9.64 5.07 -4.76
N SER A 118 10.95 5.03 -5.01
CA SER A 118 11.96 4.93 -3.96
C SER A 118 12.08 6.24 -3.16
N ILE A 119 12.01 7.40 -3.83
CA ILE A 119 12.13 8.73 -3.21
C ILE A 119 10.94 9.08 -2.33
N ILE A 120 9.72 8.74 -2.78
CA ILE A 120 8.52 8.93 -1.96
C ILE A 120 8.49 8.00 -0.73
N ASN A 121 9.50 7.14 -0.61
CA ASN A 121 9.69 6.14 0.44
C ASN A 121 8.39 5.42 0.74
N LEU A 122 7.82 4.78 -0.28
CA LEU A 122 6.61 3.96 -0.13
C LEU A 122 6.78 2.89 0.98
N GLU A 123 8.01 2.47 1.26
CA GLU A 123 8.32 1.61 2.40
C GLU A 123 7.97 2.27 3.74
N ASP A 124 8.32 3.53 3.96
CA ASP A 124 7.90 4.27 5.16
C ASP A 124 6.38 4.46 5.20
N TYR A 125 5.74 4.66 4.04
CA TYR A 125 4.28 4.76 3.98
C TYR A 125 3.59 3.44 4.37
N GLU A 126 4.02 2.29 3.83
CA GLU A 126 3.50 0.97 4.23
C GLU A 126 3.85 0.66 5.70
N ARG A 127 5.01 1.08 6.21
CA ARG A 127 5.37 0.97 7.64
C ARG A 127 4.48 1.83 8.54
N GLN A 128 4.06 3.00 8.05
CA GLN A 128 3.16 3.92 8.76
C GLN A 128 1.68 3.62 8.52
N ARG A 129 1.35 2.60 7.74
CA ARG A 129 -0.02 2.29 7.35
C ARG A 129 -0.86 1.91 8.57
N VAL A 130 -1.84 2.77 8.87
CA VAL A 130 -2.78 2.58 9.97
C VAL A 130 -3.99 1.80 9.49
N ILE A 131 -4.35 0.73 10.20
CA ILE A 131 -5.63 0.05 10.05
C ILE A 131 -6.61 0.46 11.14
N VAL A 132 -7.90 0.50 10.80
CA VAL A 132 -9.00 0.66 11.74
C VAL A 132 -9.51 -0.73 12.12
N LEU A 133 -9.55 -1.00 13.43
CA LEU A 133 -10.02 -2.26 14.00
C LEU A 133 -11.54 -2.20 14.25
N PRO A 134 -12.21 -3.35 14.45
CA PRO A 134 -13.66 -3.40 14.68
C PRO A 134 -14.17 -2.61 15.89
N ASP A 135 -13.32 -2.39 16.90
CA ASP A 135 -13.63 -1.53 18.06
C ASP A 135 -13.39 -0.04 17.79
N LYS A 136 -13.17 0.33 16.52
CA LYS A 136 -12.83 1.68 16.01
C LYS A 136 -11.45 2.19 16.43
N SER A 137 -10.70 1.42 17.20
CA SER A 137 -9.34 1.78 17.55
C SER A 137 -8.40 1.54 16.36
N THR A 138 -7.22 2.15 16.38
CA THR A 138 -6.25 2.05 15.27
C THR A 138 -5.00 1.27 15.67
N CYS A 139 -4.30 0.73 14.68
CA CYS A 139 -3.00 0.08 14.85
C CYS A 139 -2.17 0.24 13.57
N LEU A 140 -0.85 0.36 13.70
CA LEU A 140 0.04 0.21 12.54
C LEU A 140 -0.02 -1.23 12.05
N LEU A 141 -0.24 -1.43 10.76
CA LEU A 141 -0.32 -2.75 10.14
C LEU A 141 1.01 -3.50 10.31
N HIS A 142 2.11 -2.80 10.02
CA HIS A 142 3.48 -3.29 10.16
C HIS A 142 3.86 -3.66 11.60
N ASP A 143 3.19 -3.11 12.62
CA ASP A 143 3.45 -3.50 14.01
C ASP A 143 2.92 -4.90 14.34
N ILE A 144 2.02 -5.46 13.54
CA ILE A 144 1.34 -6.73 13.84
C ILE A 144 2.22 -7.91 13.38
N ILE A 145 2.63 -8.73 14.35
CA ILE A 145 3.39 -9.96 14.13
C ILE A 145 2.43 -11.11 13.83
N TYR A 146 1.42 -11.29 14.69
CA TYR A 146 0.36 -12.27 14.50
C TYR A 146 -0.88 -11.89 15.31
N SER A 147 -1.99 -12.58 15.05
CA SER A 147 -3.21 -12.48 15.84
C SER A 147 -3.69 -13.85 16.30
N GLU A 148 -4.34 -13.87 17.46
CA GLU A 148 -4.93 -15.05 18.07
C GLU A 148 -6.38 -14.78 18.46
N TYR A 149 -7.29 -15.69 18.10
CA TYR A 149 -8.69 -15.68 18.48
C TYR A 149 -8.96 -16.67 19.61
N TYR A 150 -9.49 -16.16 20.72
CA TYR A 150 -10.02 -16.99 21.81
C TYR A 150 -11.09 -16.21 22.60
N ASN A 151 -12.09 -16.91 23.16
CA ASN A 151 -13.14 -16.32 24.00
C ASN A 151 -13.81 -15.05 23.41
N HIS A 152 -14.16 -15.09 22.11
CA HIS A 152 -14.75 -13.97 21.37
C HIS A 152 -13.91 -12.68 21.40
N ARG A 153 -12.58 -12.85 21.50
CA ARG A 153 -11.62 -11.77 21.46
C ARG A 153 -10.51 -12.11 20.48
N ILE A 154 -10.00 -11.07 19.83
CA ILE A 154 -8.74 -11.11 19.10
C ILE A 154 -7.68 -10.47 19.98
N VAL A 155 -6.53 -11.13 20.06
CA VAL A 155 -5.30 -10.56 20.61
C VAL A 155 -4.33 -10.35 19.46
N LEU A 156 -4.01 -9.09 19.18
CA LEU A 156 -2.94 -8.71 18.27
C LEU A 156 -1.64 -8.69 19.07
N TYR A 157 -0.66 -9.47 18.62
CA TYR A 157 0.68 -9.49 19.15
C TYR A 157 1.52 -8.55 18.28
N LEU A 158 2.01 -7.49 18.91
CA LEU A 158 2.66 -6.39 18.26
C LEU A 158 4.15 -6.36 18.58
N LYS A 159 4.91 -5.62 17.77
CA LYS A 159 6.31 -5.29 18.07
C LYS A 159 6.52 -4.76 19.49
N SER A 160 7.74 -4.94 19.97
CA SER A 160 8.17 -4.53 21.31
C SER A 160 7.32 -5.17 22.42
N ASN A 161 6.90 -6.43 22.20
CA ASN A 161 6.10 -7.23 23.14
C ASN A 161 4.76 -6.60 23.57
N ARG A 162 4.23 -5.65 22.78
CA ARG A 162 2.92 -5.06 23.06
C ARG A 162 1.81 -6.02 22.63
N LYS A 163 0.68 -5.95 23.32
CA LYS A 163 -0.52 -6.72 22.96
C LYS A 163 -1.73 -5.81 22.94
N LYS A 164 -2.60 -5.99 21.95
CA LYS A 164 -3.88 -5.28 21.85
C LYS A 164 -5.02 -6.26 21.80
N LYS A 165 -5.99 -6.12 22.70
CA LYS A 165 -7.14 -7.01 22.81
C LYS A 165 -8.39 -6.30 22.36
N ILE A 166 -9.14 -6.92 21.46
CA ILE A 166 -10.39 -6.37 20.92
C ILE A 166 -11.48 -7.44 20.92
N ARG A 167 -12.73 -7.05 21.16
CA ARG A 167 -13.89 -7.96 21.11
C ARG A 167 -14.46 -7.96 19.69
N THR A 168 -14.16 -9.01 18.93
CA THR A 168 -14.62 -9.16 17.54
C THR A 168 -14.60 -10.63 17.12
N SER A 169 -15.12 -10.94 15.93
CA SER A 169 -15.11 -12.28 15.35
C SER A 169 -13.80 -12.55 14.59
N GLN A 170 -13.47 -13.83 14.39
CA GLN A 170 -12.37 -14.23 13.51
C GLN A 170 -12.57 -13.69 12.08
N ALA A 171 -13.80 -13.76 11.56
CA ALA A 171 -14.10 -13.32 10.20
C ALA A 171 -13.88 -11.81 9.99
N ASP A 172 -14.19 -10.99 10.99
CA ASP A 172 -14.01 -9.54 10.88
C ASP A 172 -12.52 -9.16 10.85
N ILE A 173 -11.69 -9.81 11.68
CA ILE A 173 -10.25 -9.53 11.65
C ILE A 173 -9.58 -10.09 10.38
N GLU A 174 -10.04 -11.25 9.88
CA GLU A 174 -9.55 -11.80 8.61
C GLU A 174 -9.82 -10.86 7.44
N ARG A 175 -11.01 -10.24 7.37
CA ARG A 175 -11.32 -9.23 6.35
C ARG A 175 -10.40 -8.00 6.40
N ILE A 176 -9.86 -7.66 7.57
CA ILE A 176 -8.99 -6.50 7.76
C ILE A 176 -7.53 -6.83 7.49
N LEU A 177 -7.04 -7.98 7.99
CA LEU A 177 -5.63 -8.35 7.89
C LEU A 177 -5.33 -9.08 6.58
N CYS A 178 -6.11 -10.09 6.21
CA CYS A 178 -5.82 -10.97 5.06
C CYS A 178 -6.12 -10.33 3.69
N LYS A 179 -6.65 -9.11 3.64
CA LYS A 179 -6.67 -8.29 2.40
C LYS A 179 -5.28 -7.75 2.03
N ASN A 180 -4.29 -7.95 2.90
CA ASN A 180 -2.91 -7.56 2.67
C ASN A 180 -2.11 -8.82 2.45
N ASP A 181 -1.33 -8.88 1.37
CA ASP A 181 -0.62 -10.08 0.94
C ASP A 181 0.42 -10.59 1.96
N GLY A 182 0.78 -9.76 2.95
CA GLY A 182 1.65 -10.14 4.06
C GLY A 182 0.97 -10.94 5.17
N PHE A 183 -0.36 -11.09 5.20
CA PHE A 183 -1.07 -11.77 6.28
C PHE A 183 -1.78 -13.03 5.80
N VAL A 184 -1.62 -14.12 6.55
CA VAL A 184 -2.26 -15.40 6.21
C VAL A 184 -2.84 -16.10 7.44
N THR A 185 -4.07 -16.61 7.33
CA THR A 185 -4.64 -17.48 8.35
C THR A 185 -3.97 -18.86 8.29
N CYS A 186 -3.25 -19.26 9.33
CA CYS A 186 -2.52 -20.53 9.36
C CYS A 186 -3.37 -21.71 9.82
N THR A 187 -4.18 -21.45 10.85
CA THR A 187 -5.14 -22.38 11.44
C THR A 187 -6.33 -21.58 11.97
N LYS A 188 -7.39 -22.26 12.42
CA LYS A 188 -8.56 -21.60 12.97
C LYS A 188 -8.14 -20.73 14.15
N GLY A 189 -8.35 -19.43 14.02
CA GLY A 189 -8.05 -18.45 15.05
C GLY A 189 -6.62 -17.93 15.09
N ILE A 190 -5.73 -18.29 14.15
CA ILE A 190 -4.38 -17.71 14.08
C ILE A 190 -4.10 -17.14 12.69
N ILE A 191 -3.76 -15.85 12.66
CA ILE A 191 -3.32 -15.13 11.45
C ILE A 191 -1.88 -14.67 11.68
N VAL A 192 -0.98 -14.98 10.77
CA VAL A 192 0.44 -14.64 10.86
C VAL A 192 0.78 -13.60 9.80
N ASN A 193 1.64 -12.65 10.17
CA ASN A 193 2.34 -11.80 9.23
C ASN A 193 3.60 -12.53 8.71
N LEU A 194 3.65 -12.76 7.40
CA LEU A 194 4.72 -13.45 6.66
C LEU A 194 6.07 -12.73 6.79
N GLU A 195 6.10 -11.43 7.07
CA GLU A 195 7.33 -10.66 7.37
C GLU A 195 8.11 -11.24 8.57
N TYR A 196 7.39 -11.82 9.54
CA TYR A 196 7.99 -12.31 10.80
C TYR A 196 8.19 -13.82 10.81
N VAL A 197 7.93 -14.50 9.69
CA VAL A 197 8.17 -15.94 9.54
C VAL A 197 9.66 -16.16 9.32
N GLN A 198 10.31 -16.85 10.27
CA GLN A 198 11.71 -17.24 10.12
C GLN A 198 11.87 -18.47 9.24
N ARG A 199 11.03 -19.48 9.47
CA ARG A 199 11.07 -20.72 8.71
C ARG A 199 9.74 -21.46 8.75
N PHE A 200 9.59 -22.34 7.77
CA PHE A 200 8.51 -23.31 7.68
C PHE A 200 9.10 -24.71 7.72
N GLU A 201 8.68 -25.52 8.69
CA GLU A 201 9.24 -26.86 8.92
C GLU A 201 8.11 -27.79 9.36
N ASP A 202 7.96 -28.95 8.69
CA ASP A 202 6.99 -30.00 9.01
C ASP A 202 5.52 -29.55 9.24
N GLY A 203 5.07 -28.54 8.48
CA GLY A 203 3.70 -28.02 8.63
C GLY A 203 3.55 -27.05 9.80
N THR A 204 4.64 -26.49 10.30
CA THR A 204 4.69 -25.51 11.39
C THR A 204 5.43 -24.26 10.92
N ILE A 205 4.89 -23.10 11.27
CA ILE A 205 5.52 -21.79 11.10
C ILE A 205 6.25 -21.42 12.38
N PHE A 206 7.49 -21.00 12.24
CA PHE A 206 8.32 -20.50 13.35
C PHE A 206 8.49 -19.00 13.19
N LEU A 207 8.04 -18.25 14.19
CA LEU A 207 8.20 -16.79 14.25
C LEU A 207 9.48 -16.40 14.99
N ALA A 208 9.93 -15.16 14.78
CA ALA A 208 11.17 -14.65 15.36
C ALA A 208 11.17 -14.55 16.89
N ASP A 209 10.00 -14.49 17.51
CA ASP A 209 9.82 -14.49 18.97
C ASP A 209 9.77 -15.92 19.57
N GLY A 210 9.97 -16.95 18.74
CA GLY A 210 9.95 -18.36 19.14
C GLY A 210 8.57 -19.01 19.12
N LEU A 211 7.51 -18.29 18.75
CA LEU A 211 6.18 -18.89 18.60
C LEU A 211 6.16 -19.92 17.47
N GLN A 212 5.52 -21.05 17.74
CA GLN A 212 5.29 -22.13 16.79
C GLN A 212 3.81 -22.24 16.45
N VAL A 213 3.46 -22.01 15.20
CA VAL A 213 2.07 -22.03 14.73
C VAL A 213 1.87 -23.23 13.81
N PRO A 214 1.09 -24.25 14.22
CA PRO A 214 0.77 -25.36 13.35
C PRO A 214 -0.12 -24.89 12.21
N VAL A 215 0.17 -25.37 11.02
CA VAL A 215 -0.55 -25.06 9.80
C VAL A 215 -1.50 -26.20 9.47
N SER A 216 -2.74 -25.87 9.14
CA SER A 216 -3.71 -26.87 8.68
C SER A 216 -3.15 -27.62 7.46
N ARG A 217 -3.16 -28.97 7.51
CA ARG A 217 -2.66 -29.83 6.42
C ARG A 217 -3.24 -29.46 5.05
N ARG A 218 -4.50 -29.02 5.01
CA ARG A 218 -5.19 -28.61 3.78
C ARG A 218 -4.63 -27.32 3.17
N ARG A 219 -3.97 -26.49 3.97
CA ARG A 219 -3.47 -25.15 3.59
C ARG A 219 -1.94 -25.07 3.54
N THR A 220 -1.23 -26.14 3.90
CA THR A 220 0.24 -26.17 3.91
C THR A 220 0.84 -25.74 2.57
N ALA A 221 0.33 -26.24 1.45
CA ALA A 221 0.82 -25.89 0.12
C ALA A 221 0.53 -24.42 -0.24
N GLU A 222 -0.70 -23.96 0.02
CA GLU A 222 -1.14 -22.57 -0.18
C GLU A 222 -0.26 -21.58 0.59
N ILE A 223 -0.04 -21.84 1.87
CA ILE A 223 0.73 -20.94 2.77
C ILE A 223 2.22 -20.96 2.42
N ARG A 224 2.79 -22.12 2.07
CA ARG A 224 4.18 -22.19 1.57
C ARG A 224 4.36 -21.36 0.31
N LYS A 225 3.42 -21.44 -0.62
CA LYS A 225 3.44 -20.61 -1.84
C LYS A 225 3.33 -19.14 -1.48
N ALA A 226 2.37 -18.74 -0.64
CA ALA A 226 2.20 -17.35 -0.22
C ALA A 226 3.47 -16.78 0.45
N HIS A 227 4.15 -17.57 1.29
CA HIS A 227 5.41 -17.19 1.91
C HIS A 227 6.56 -17.07 0.90
N ALA A 228 6.68 -18.00 -0.05
CA ALA A 228 7.67 -17.91 -1.12
C ALA A 228 7.45 -16.68 -2.01
N ASP A 229 6.19 -16.43 -2.40
CA ASP A 229 5.79 -15.25 -3.18
C ASP A 229 6.05 -13.95 -2.40
N TYR A 230 5.87 -13.97 -1.08
CA TYR A 230 6.23 -12.86 -0.19
C TYR A 230 7.74 -12.62 -0.14
N LEU A 231 8.56 -13.65 0.11
CA LEU A 231 10.03 -13.53 0.16
C LEU A 231 10.61 -13.10 -1.19
N PHE A 232 10.09 -13.62 -2.30
CA PHE A 232 10.53 -13.24 -3.64
C PHE A 232 10.33 -11.74 -3.92
N ARG A 233 9.24 -11.16 -3.39
CA ARG A 233 8.98 -9.72 -3.45
C ARG A 233 9.95 -8.90 -2.60
N GLN A 234 10.38 -9.42 -1.45
CA GLN A 234 11.29 -8.73 -0.54
C GLN A 234 12.76 -8.74 -1.02
N VAL A 235 13.20 -9.79 -1.74
CA VAL A 235 14.61 -9.91 -2.22
C VAL A 235 14.91 -9.03 -3.45
N ARG A 236 13.87 -8.50 -4.11
CA ARG A 236 14.01 -7.51 -5.20
C ARG A 236 14.01 -6.06 -4.69
N LEU A 237 13.99 -5.85 -3.37
CA LEU A 237 14.23 -4.56 -2.72
C LEU A 237 15.73 -4.35 -2.50
#